data_AF-A0A2L2YUN2-F1
#
_entry.id   AF-A0A2L2YUN2-F1
#
_cell.length_a   1.000
_cell.length_b   1.000
_cell.length_c   1.000
_cell.angle_alpha   90.00
_cell.angle_beta   90.00
_cell.angle_gamma   90.00
#
_symmetry.space_group_name_H-M   'P 1'
#
loop_
_entity.id
_entity.type
_entity.pdbx_description
1 polymer ?
#
loop_
_entity_poly.entity_id
_entity_poly.type
_entity_poly.pdbx_seq_one_letter_code
_entity_poly.pdbx_strand_id
1 'polypeptide(L)'
;PSSTLMSEIADLTYNVVAFSEIMQMIWKRLNDHGKNWRHVYKALVLLEYLIKTGSEKVAQQCKENIFAIQTLKDFQYVEENKDQGMNVREKSRQLVGLLKDDERLKSERSRALKAKERFAQSISHSGSEAAGGCSPSGKDSTDVSP
;
A
#
# COMPACT_ATOMS: atom_id res chain seq x y z
N PRO A 1 1.28 8.66 -2.09
CA PRO A 1 1.45 8.00 -3.41
C PRO A 1 0.11 7.39 -3.81
N SER A 2 -0.17 7.17 -5.10
CA SER A 2 -1.43 6.52 -5.50
C SER A 2 -1.42 5.04 -5.11
N SER A 3 -2.59 4.48 -4.79
CA SER A 3 -2.71 3.08 -4.39
C SER A 3 -2.20 2.11 -5.46
N THR A 4 -2.48 2.40 -6.73
CA THR A 4 -2.00 1.60 -7.88
C THR A 4 -0.47 1.55 -7.94
N LEU A 5 0.19 2.71 -7.86
CA LEU A 5 1.66 2.78 -7.88
C LEU A 5 2.27 2.06 -6.68
N MET A 6 1.68 2.18 -5.49
CA MET A 6 2.16 1.44 -4.31
C MET A 6 1.99 -0.07 -4.47
N SER A 7 0.91 -0.52 -5.10
CA SER A 7 0.68 -1.94 -5.43
C SER A 7 1.76 -2.46 -6.37
N GLU A 8 2.07 -1.74 -7.46
CA GLU A 8 3.13 -2.12 -8.40
C GLU A 8 4.50 -2.22 -7.72
N ILE A 9 4.84 -1.25 -6.87
CA ILE A 9 6.09 -1.29 -6.11
C ILE A 9 6.08 -2.49 -5.14
N ALA A 10 4.95 -2.79 -4.50
CA ALA A 10 4.81 -3.95 -3.62
C ALA A 10 5.09 -5.27 -4.36
N ASP A 11 4.61 -5.41 -5.58
CA ASP A 11 4.88 -6.59 -6.41
C ASP A 11 6.36 -6.68 -6.79
N LEU A 12 7.00 -5.55 -7.11
CA LEU A 12 8.44 -5.50 -7.41
C LEU A 12 9.32 -5.88 -6.20
N THR A 13 8.85 -5.74 -4.96
CA THR A 13 9.63 -6.16 -3.78
C THR A 13 9.91 -7.67 -3.71
N TYR A 14 9.25 -8.49 -4.53
CA TYR A 14 9.55 -9.92 -4.64
C TYR A 14 10.73 -10.21 -5.57
N ASN A 15 11.12 -9.25 -6.43
CA ASN A 15 12.32 -9.35 -7.24
C ASN A 15 13.55 -8.89 -6.43
N VAL A 16 14.58 -9.73 -6.37
CA VAL A 16 15.76 -9.50 -5.51
C VAL A 16 16.56 -8.24 -5.90
N VAL A 17 16.69 -7.96 -7.19
CA VAL A 17 17.41 -6.77 -7.69
C VAL A 17 16.61 -5.52 -7.38
N ALA A 18 15.33 -5.50 -7.78
CA ALA A 18 14.45 -4.35 -7.54
C ALA A 18 14.25 -4.07 -6.04
N PHE A 19 14.18 -5.11 -5.21
CA PHE A 19 14.06 -4.98 -3.75
C PHE A 19 15.16 -4.09 -3.18
N SER A 20 16.41 -4.33 -3.56
CA SER A 20 17.56 -3.60 -3.03
C SER A 20 17.48 -2.11 -3.41
N GLU A 21 17.15 -1.81 -4.65
CA GLU A 21 17.00 -0.43 -5.16
C GLU A 21 15.82 0.30 -4.50
N ILE A 22 14.67 -0.37 -4.36
CA ILE A 22 13.47 0.17 -3.72
C ILE A 22 13.78 0.52 -2.26
N MET A 23 14.36 -0.42 -1.50
CA MET A 23 14.67 -0.20 -0.09
C MET A 23 15.73 0.90 0.08
N GLN A 24 16.79 0.91 -0.74
CA GLN A 24 17.80 1.97 -0.72
C GLN A 24 17.19 3.34 -0.97
N MET A 25 16.29 3.46 -1.96
CA MET A 25 15.60 4.71 -2.26
C MET A 25 14.70 5.17 -1.11
N ILE A 26 13.96 4.26 -0.48
CA ILE A 26 13.11 4.57 0.67
C ILE A 26 13.96 5.09 1.83
N TRP A 27 15.04 4.40 2.20
CA TRP A 27 15.93 4.84 3.28
C TRP A 27 16.56 6.20 2.99
N LYS A 28 16.98 6.44 1.75
CA LYS A 28 17.47 7.75 1.32
C LYS A 28 16.43 8.86 1.55
N ARG A 29 15.16 8.62 1.20
CA ARG A 29 14.06 9.60 1.36
C ARG A 29 13.60 9.77 2.81
N LEU A 30 13.72 8.73 3.64
CA LEU A 30 13.45 8.84 5.08
C LEU A 30 14.47 9.73 5.79
N ASN A 31 15.69 9.83 5.26
CA ASN A 31 16.75 10.67 5.78
C ASN A 31 16.75 12.11 5.22
N ASP A 32 15.66 12.54 4.56
CA ASP A 32 15.47 13.95 4.18
C ASP A 32 15.06 14.80 5.40
N HIS A 33 15.31 16.11 5.35
CA HIS A 33 15.09 17.02 6.49
C HIS A 33 14.39 18.33 6.08
N GLY A 34 13.83 19.04 7.07
CA GLY A 34 13.28 20.38 6.92
C GLY A 34 12.21 20.48 5.84
N LYS A 35 12.41 21.39 4.87
CA LYS A 35 11.46 21.65 3.77
C LYS A 35 11.09 20.42 2.93
N ASN A 36 11.91 19.37 2.97
CA ASN A 36 11.67 18.11 2.27
C ASN A 36 10.80 17.11 3.07
N TRP A 37 10.09 17.56 4.12
CA TRP A 37 9.22 16.72 4.95
C TRP A 37 8.23 15.85 4.15
N ARG A 38 7.79 16.31 2.97
CA ARG A 38 6.90 15.55 2.08
C ARG A 38 7.57 14.28 1.55
N HIS A 39 8.88 14.29 1.34
CA HIS A 39 9.63 13.09 0.95
C HIS A 39 9.62 12.06 2.07
N VAL A 40 9.95 12.49 3.29
CA VAL A 40 9.94 11.65 4.49
C VAL A 40 8.55 11.05 4.71
N TYR A 41 7.51 11.87 4.67
CA TYR A 41 6.13 11.42 4.86
C TYR A 41 5.70 10.44 3.77
N LYS A 42 5.93 10.74 2.49
CA LYS A 42 5.57 9.83 1.38
C LYS A 42 6.35 8.52 1.43
N ALA A 43 7.61 8.56 1.89
CA ALA A 43 8.43 7.36 2.10
C ALA A 43 7.88 6.51 3.25
N LEU A 44 7.46 7.11 4.37
CA LEU A 44 6.79 6.39 5.47
C LEU A 44 5.46 5.75 5.02
N VAL A 45 4.66 6.47 4.23
CA VAL A 45 3.40 5.95 3.68
C VAL A 45 3.66 4.74 2.78
N LEU A 46 4.65 4.84 1.87
CA LEU A 46 5.03 3.73 1.02
C LEU A 46 5.55 2.56 1.85
N LEU A 47 6.45 2.81 2.79
CA LEU A 47 7.04 1.77 3.64
C LEU A 47 5.98 1.00 4.43
N GLU A 48 5.00 1.69 5.02
CA GLU A 48 3.86 1.07 5.69
C GLU A 48 3.07 0.14 4.73
N TYR A 49 2.80 0.61 3.51
CA TYR A 49 2.09 -0.19 2.52
C TYR A 49 2.87 -1.46 2.14
N LEU A 50 4.18 -1.32 1.90
CA LEU A 50 5.06 -2.45 1.56
C LEU A 50 5.19 -3.45 2.72
N ILE A 51 5.29 -2.97 3.96
CA ILE A 51 5.30 -3.83 5.16
C ILE A 51 4.01 -4.64 5.28
N LYS A 52 2.87 -4.14 4.77
CA LYS A 52 1.58 -4.83 4.84
C LYS A 52 1.28 -5.73 3.63
N THR A 53 1.83 -5.42 2.44
CA THR A 53 1.38 -6.05 1.18
C THR A 53 2.50 -6.57 0.29
N GLY A 54 3.74 -6.16 0.53
CA GLY A 54 4.92 -6.62 -0.21
C GLY A 54 5.57 -7.85 0.42
N SER A 55 6.78 -8.15 -0.04
CA SER A 55 7.62 -9.23 0.46
C SER A 55 7.85 -9.14 1.98
N GLU A 56 7.85 -10.29 2.67
CA GLU A 56 8.17 -10.39 4.11
C GLU A 56 9.55 -9.80 4.44
N LYS A 57 10.47 -9.81 3.46
CA LYS A 57 11.80 -9.21 3.59
C LYS A 57 11.76 -7.71 3.91
N VAL A 58 10.71 -6.99 3.48
CA VAL A 58 10.54 -5.56 3.80
C VAL A 58 10.36 -5.39 5.30
N ALA A 59 9.45 -6.15 5.91
CA ALA A 59 9.20 -6.08 7.35
C ALA A 59 10.44 -6.48 8.14
N GLN A 60 11.15 -7.53 7.72
CA GLN A 60 12.39 -7.98 8.34
C GLN A 60 13.46 -6.86 8.35
N GLN A 61 13.76 -6.27 7.19
CA GLN A 61 14.76 -5.19 7.09
C GLN A 61 14.35 -3.94 7.90
N CYS A 62 13.05 -3.66 8.01
CA CYS A 62 12.55 -2.56 8.84
C CYS A 62 12.70 -2.82 10.34
N LYS A 63 12.56 -4.08 10.78
CA LYS A 63 12.82 -4.47 12.17
C LYS A 63 14.30 -4.36 12.52
N GLU A 64 15.18 -4.81 11.62
CA GLU A 64 16.64 -4.70 11.79
C GLU A 64 17.11 -3.24 11.88
N ASN A 65 16.47 -2.35 11.12
CA ASN A 65 16.80 -0.92 11.08
C ASN A 65 15.77 -0.05 11.77
N ILE A 66 15.05 -0.58 12.78
CA ILE A 66 13.91 0.10 13.39
C ILE A 66 14.26 1.48 13.97
N PHE A 67 15.51 1.65 14.41
CA PHE A 67 16.01 2.94 14.93
C PHE A 67 15.91 4.06 13.90
N ALA A 68 16.17 3.79 12.62
CA ALA A 68 16.07 4.79 11.55
C ALA A 68 14.63 5.31 11.37
N ILE A 69 13.63 4.47 11.68
CA ILE A 69 12.22 4.88 11.68
C ILE A 69 11.88 5.59 12.99
N GLN A 70 12.40 5.11 14.12
CA GLN A 70 12.11 5.66 15.45
C GLN A 70 12.56 7.11 15.62
N THR A 71 13.69 7.53 15.04
CA THR A 71 14.15 8.92 15.09
C THR A 71 13.15 9.90 14.46
N LEU A 72 12.33 9.44 13.51
CA LEU A 72 11.30 10.26 12.87
C LEU A 72 10.11 10.59 13.79
N LYS A 73 10.00 9.94 14.96
CA LYS A 73 9.01 10.31 16.00
C LYS A 73 9.25 11.70 16.58
N ASP A 74 10.47 12.22 16.43
CA ASP A 74 10.90 13.54 16.91
C ASP A 74 11.10 14.53 15.76
N PHE A 75 10.68 14.19 14.54
CA PHE A 75 10.81 15.05 13.36
C PHE A 75 10.07 16.38 13.54
N GLN A 76 10.76 17.51 13.36
CA GLN A 76 10.17 18.84 13.48
C GLN A 76 10.30 19.63 12.19
N TYR A 77 9.19 20.20 11.73
CA TYR A 77 9.18 21.19 10.67
C TYR A 77 7.91 22.04 10.76
N VAL A 78 8.09 23.36 10.86
CA VAL A 78 6.99 24.33 10.89
C VAL A 78 7.09 25.20 9.64
N GLU A 79 5.98 25.31 8.91
CA GLU A 79 5.84 26.10 7.69
C GLU A 79 4.57 26.94 7.82
N GLU A 80 4.66 28.27 7.65
CA GLU A 80 3.52 29.18 7.78
C GLU A 80 2.74 29.04 9.11
N ASN A 81 3.47 28.89 10.22
CA ASN A 81 2.92 28.61 11.57
C ASN A 81 2.12 27.30 11.68
N LYS A 82 2.27 26.38 10.71
CA LYS A 82 1.68 25.04 10.74
C LYS A 82 2.76 24.00 10.94
N ASP A 83 2.54 23.09 11.88
CA ASP A 83 3.43 21.97 12.16
C ASP A 83 3.24 20.85 11.14
N GLN A 84 4.03 20.90 10.07
CA GLN A 84 4.06 19.87 9.03
C GLN A 84 4.73 18.58 9.50
N GLY A 85 5.56 18.66 10.54
CA GLY A 85 6.22 17.51 11.15
C GLY A 85 5.27 16.59 11.90
N MET A 86 4.11 17.09 12.36
CA MET A 86 3.14 16.32 13.16
C MET A 86 2.74 15.00 12.48
N ASN A 87 2.43 15.04 11.18
CA ASN A 87 2.02 13.86 10.41
C ASN A 87 3.15 12.83 10.25
N VAL A 88 4.40 13.29 10.14
CA VAL A 88 5.59 12.43 10.10
C VAL A 88 5.76 11.71 11.43
N ARG A 89 5.69 12.46 12.54
CA ARG A 89 5.84 11.92 13.90
C ARG A 89 4.77 10.87 14.21
N GLU A 90 3.51 11.17 13.88
CA GLU A 90 2.40 10.26 14.13
C GLU A 90 2.52 8.97 13.32
N LYS A 91 2.83 9.10 12.02
CA LYS A 91 3.00 7.91 11.17
C LYS A 91 4.19 7.06 11.58
N SER A 92 5.31 7.67 11.98
CA SER A 92 6.45 6.94 12.54
C SER A 92 6.08 6.18 13.82
N ARG A 93 5.36 6.81 14.77
CA ARG A 93 4.88 6.13 15.99
C ARG A 93 4.05 4.89 15.68
N GLN A 94 3.07 5.03 14.78
CA GLN A 94 2.21 3.93 14.36
C GLN A 94 3.02 2.79 13.70
N LEU A 95 3.95 3.14 12.81
CA LEU A 95 4.76 2.17 12.09
C LEU A 95 5.71 1.40 13.02
N VAL A 96 6.37 2.10 13.93
CA VAL A 96 7.21 1.49 14.97
C VAL A 96 6.37 0.58 15.87
N GLY A 97 5.16 1.02 16.25
CA GLY A 97 4.25 0.21 17.05
C GLY A 97 3.85 -1.08 16.34
N LEU A 98 3.57 -1.02 15.04
CA LEU A 98 3.26 -2.18 14.22
C LEU A 98 4.46 -3.14 14.10
N LEU A 99 5.67 -2.62 13.87
CA LEU A 99 6.88 -3.42 13.69
C LEU A 99 7.35 -4.14 14.97
N LYS A 100 6.92 -3.67 16.15
CA LYS A 100 7.22 -4.29 17.45
C LYS A 100 6.24 -5.39 17.86
N ASP A 101 5.09 -5.48 17.20
CA ASP A 101 4.02 -6.42 17.52
C ASP A 101 3.82 -7.39 16.36
N ASP A 102 4.46 -8.56 16.47
CA ASP A 102 4.54 -9.55 15.39
C ASP A 102 3.18 -10.18 15.06
N GLU A 103 2.36 -10.43 16.07
CA GLU A 103 1.02 -11.00 15.89
C GLU A 103 0.11 -9.99 15.20
N ARG A 104 0.14 -8.72 15.65
CA ARG A 104 -0.61 -7.66 14.99
C ARG A 104 -0.13 -7.44 13.57
N LEU A 105 1.17 -7.44 13.32
CA LEU A 105 1.73 -7.30 11.97
C LEU A 105 1.25 -8.42 11.05
N LYS A 106 1.27 -9.66 11.51
CA LYS A 106 0.79 -10.83 10.74
C LYS A 106 -0.69 -10.71 10.40
N SER A 107 -1.52 -10.28 11.35
CA SER A 107 -2.95 -10.03 11.14
C SER A 107 -3.21 -8.91 10.13
N GLU A 108 -2.52 -7.77 10.27
CA GLU A 108 -2.61 -6.63 9.35
C GLU A 108 -2.18 -7.02 7.94
N ARG A 109 -1.11 -7.81 7.78
CA ARG A 109 -0.66 -8.34 6.49
C ARG A 109 -1.72 -9.24 5.85
N SER A 110 -2.28 -10.20 6.59
CA SER A 110 -3.33 -11.08 6.08
C SER A 110 -4.54 -10.28 5.59
N ARG A 111 -4.97 -9.25 6.34
CA ARG A 111 -6.08 -8.38 5.95
C ARG A 111 -5.75 -7.55 4.71
N ALA A 112 -4.55 -6.95 4.67
CA ALA A 112 -4.15 -6.06 3.59
C ALA A 112 -3.98 -6.80 2.26
N LEU A 113 -3.41 -8.01 2.26
CA LEU A 113 -3.29 -8.85 1.07
C LEU A 113 -4.67 -9.23 0.50
N LYS A 114 -5.61 -9.67 1.35
CA LYS A 114 -6.99 -9.96 0.94
C LYS A 114 -7.68 -8.73 0.32
N ALA A 115 -7.45 -7.54 0.87
CA ALA A 115 -8.01 -6.30 0.34
C ALA A 115 -7.40 -5.93 -1.03
N LYS A 116 -6.07 -6.11 -1.17
CA LYS A 116 -5.36 -5.90 -2.43
C LYS A 116 -5.86 -6.82 -3.55
N GLU A 117 -6.04 -8.11 -3.26
CA GLU A 117 -6.59 -9.10 -4.21
C GLU A 117 -7.99 -8.72 -4.70
N ARG A 118 -8.89 -8.33 -3.79
CA ARG A 118 -10.25 -7.88 -4.15
C ARG A 118 -10.24 -6.63 -5.04
N PHE A 119 -9.36 -5.68 -4.72
CA PHE A 119 -9.23 -4.46 -5.52
C PHE A 119 -8.72 -4.79 -6.93
N ALA A 120 -7.70 -5.64 -7.05
CA ALA A 120 -7.20 -6.10 -8.35
C ALA A 120 -8.31 -6.77 -9.18
N GLN A 121 -9.13 -7.63 -8.57
CA GLN A 121 -10.27 -8.27 -9.24
C GLN A 121 -11.32 -7.24 -9.71
N SER A 122 -11.64 -6.21 -8.93
CA SER A 122 -12.62 -5.18 -9.35
C SER A 122 -12.16 -4.34 -10.53
N ILE A 123 -10.85 -4.06 -10.65
CA ILE A 123 -10.29 -3.36 -11.80
C ILE A 123 -10.37 -4.23 -13.06
N SER A 124 -10.13 -5.54 -12.95
CA SER A 124 -10.26 -6.47 -14.07
C SER A 124 -11.69 -6.59 -14.60
N HIS A 125 -12.72 -6.49 -13.73
CA HIS A 125 -14.12 -6.57 -14.13
C HIS A 125 -14.66 -5.24 -14.69
N SER A 126 -14.06 -4.10 -14.32
CA SER A 126 -14.46 -2.79 -14.85
C SER A 126 -13.96 -2.53 -16.29
N GLY A 127 -13.20 -3.48 -16.87
CA GLY A 127 -12.80 -3.48 -18.28
C GLY A 127 -13.69 -4.33 -19.20
N SER A 128 -14.83 -4.83 -18.73
CA SER A 128 -15.74 -5.70 -19.50
C SER A 128 -17.18 -5.19 -19.49
N GLU A 129 -17.44 -4.02 -20.06
CA GLU A 129 -18.78 -3.65 -20.54
C GLU A 129 -18.68 -3.09 -21.97
N ALA A 130 -18.94 -3.95 -22.97
CA ALA A 130 -19.65 -3.63 -24.24
C ALA A 130 -19.50 -4.74 -25.29
N ALA A 131 -20.02 -5.95 -25.03
CA ALA A 131 -20.39 -6.88 -26.10
C ALA A 131 -21.36 -7.94 -25.56
N GLY A 132 -22.65 -7.80 -25.85
CA GLY A 132 -23.62 -8.84 -25.50
C GLY A 132 -25.08 -8.43 -25.45
N GLY A 133 -25.51 -7.41 -26.21
CA GLY A 133 -26.92 -7.25 -26.50
C GLY A 133 -27.37 -8.34 -27.46
N CYS A 134 -28.03 -9.38 -26.96
CA CYS A 134 -28.80 -10.29 -27.80
C CYS A 134 -30.11 -10.64 -27.10
N SER A 135 -31.19 -10.01 -27.56
CA SER A 135 -32.57 -10.44 -27.33
C SER A 135 -32.84 -11.74 -28.10
N PRO A 136 -33.79 -12.56 -27.62
CA PRO A 136 -34.87 -12.97 -28.52
C PRO A 136 -36.22 -12.82 -27.80
N SER A 137 -37.13 -12.00 -28.32
CA SER A 137 -38.14 -12.37 -29.33
C SER A 137 -38.93 -13.62 -28.95
N GLY A 138 -40.18 -13.39 -28.56
CA GLY A 138 -41.16 -14.42 -28.25
C GLY A 138 -41.55 -15.27 -29.46
N LYS A 139 -42.19 -16.39 -29.15
CA LYS A 139 -42.97 -17.16 -30.10
C LYS A 139 -44.15 -17.78 -29.37
N ASP A 140 -45.30 -17.31 -29.83
CA ASP A 140 -46.65 -17.77 -29.62
C ASP A 140 -46.88 -19.15 -30.27
N SER A 141 -48.00 -19.77 -29.88
CA SER A 141 -48.80 -20.79 -30.59
C SER A 141 -48.62 -22.30 -30.32
N THR A 142 -49.72 -22.83 -29.76
CA THR A 142 -50.53 -24.02 -30.13
C THR A 142 -50.02 -25.45 -29.94
N ASP A 143 -50.81 -26.28 -29.24
CA ASP A 143 -51.57 -27.48 -29.75
C ASP A 143 -52.02 -28.36 -28.54
N VAL A 144 -53.30 -28.40 -28.12
CA VAL A 144 -54.46 -29.23 -28.55
C VAL A 144 -54.37 -30.74 -28.20
N SER A 145 -55.13 -31.13 -27.15
CA SER A 145 -56.01 -32.33 -27.03
C SER A 145 -55.45 -33.75 -27.15
N PRO A 146 -56.24 -34.82 -26.88
CA PRO A 146 -57.67 -34.90 -26.49
C PRO A 146 -57.98 -35.23 -25.02
#